data_AF-A0A1I4E7M9-F1
#
_entry.id   AF-A0A1I4E7M9-F1
#
_cell.length_a   1.000
_cell.length_b   1.000
_cell.length_c   1.000
_cell.angle_alpha   90.00
_cell.angle_beta   90.00
_cell.angle_gamma   90.00
#
_symmetry.space_group_name_H-M   'P 1'
#
loop_
_entity.id
_entity.type
_entity.pdbx_description
1 polymer ?
#
loop_
_entity_poly.entity_id
_entity_poly.type
_entity_poly.pdbx_seq_one_letter_code
_entity_poly.pdbx_strand_id
1 'polypeptide(L)' 'MNAFIAVVLVCANSVPQEACTDDRASEVRKVRVANELGCTNGWQEIIARTDLRDEVGKTSYLKTECRRVKEAQ' A
#
# COMPACT_ATOMS: atom_id res chain seq x y z
N MET A 1 15.79 -11.72 11.81
CA MET A 1 14.32 -11.78 12.03
C MET A 1 13.62 -11.71 10.66
N ASN A 2 12.29 -11.90 10.61
CA ASN A 2 11.54 -11.56 9.40
C ASN A 2 11.25 -10.06 9.44
N ALA A 3 11.46 -9.37 8.33
CA ALA A 3 10.95 -8.02 8.17
C ALA A 3 9.75 -8.05 7.24
N PHE A 4 8.83 -7.11 7.42
CA PHE A 4 7.66 -6.98 6.58
C PHE A 4 7.66 -5.61 5.92
N ILE A 5 7.16 -5.54 4.70
CA ILE A 5 6.93 -4.29 4.00
C ILE A 5 5.43 -4.15 3.80
N ALA A 6 4.85 -3.15 4.46
CA ALA A 6 3.51 -2.69 4.18
C ALA A 6 3.56 -1.85 2.90
N VAL A 7 2.83 -2.29 1.88
CA VAL A 7 2.69 -1.58 0.61
C VAL A 7 1.28 -1.04 0.51
N VAL A 8 1.15 0.27 0.36
CA VAL A 8 -0.14 0.95 0.11
C VAL A 8 -0.12 1.43 -1.33
N LEU A 9 -1.09 0.96 -2.11
CA LEU A 9 -1.29 1.28 -3.51
C LEU A 9 -2.56 2.11 -3.65
N VAL A 10 -2.47 3.24 -4.33
CA VAL A 10 -3.64 3.99 -4.81
C VAL A 10 -3.82 3.66 -6.28
N CYS A 11 -4.95 3.06 -6.62
CA CYS A 11 -5.22 2.48 -7.93
C CYS A 11 -6.41 3.20 -8.57
N ALA A 12 -6.39 3.47 -9.88
CA ALA A 12 -7.57 3.96 -10.57
C ALA A 12 -8.66 2.88 -10.63
N ASN A 13 -9.94 3.26 -10.53
CA ASN A 13 -11.08 2.32 -10.59
C ASN A 13 -11.19 1.56 -11.92
N SER A 14 -10.53 2.04 -12.98
CA SER A 14 -10.41 1.36 -14.26
C SER A 14 -9.42 0.18 -14.25
N VAL A 15 -8.60 0.05 -13.21
CA VAL A 15 -7.61 -1.03 -13.07
C VAL A 15 -8.17 -2.13 -12.16
N PRO A 16 -8.30 -3.39 -12.62
CA PRO A 16 -8.72 -4.52 -11.79
C PRO A 16 -7.83 -4.71 -10.56
N GLN A 17 -8.39 -5.19 -9.45
CA GLN A 17 -7.66 -5.33 -8.18
C GLN A 17 -6.44 -6.27 -8.29
N GLU A 18 -6.57 -7.36 -9.03
CA GLU A 18 -5.45 -8.27 -9.32
C GLU A 18 -4.36 -7.64 -10.20
N ALA A 19 -4.71 -6.64 -11.00
CA ALA A 19 -3.81 -5.96 -11.93
C ALA A 19 -3.20 -4.68 -11.33
N CYS A 20 -3.69 -4.19 -10.19
CA CYS A 20 -3.06 -3.07 -9.51
C CYS A 20 -1.83 -3.55 -8.71
N THR A 21 -0.68 -3.34 -9.33
CA THR A 21 0.67 -3.64 -8.85
C THR A 21 1.47 -2.36 -8.68
N ASP A 22 2.70 -2.46 -8.16
CA ASP A 22 3.59 -1.31 -7.95
C ASP A 22 3.83 -0.46 -9.22
N ASP A 23 3.79 -1.07 -10.40
CA ASP A 23 4.00 -0.40 -11.69
C ASP A 23 2.71 0.18 -12.30
N ARG A 24 1.54 -0.21 -11.78
CA ARG A 24 0.23 0.20 -12.30
C ARG A 24 -0.53 1.13 -11.37
N ALA A 25 -0.13 1.21 -10.10
CA ALA A 25 -0.69 2.13 -9.14
C ALA A 25 -0.30 3.58 -9.46
N SER A 26 -1.24 4.51 -9.26
CA SER A 26 -1.02 5.94 -9.38
C SER A 26 -0.08 6.45 -8.29
N GLU A 27 -0.15 5.85 -7.10
CA GLU A 27 0.79 6.12 -6.01
C GLU A 27 1.14 4.82 -5.27
N VAL A 28 2.42 4.69 -4.91
CA VAL A 28 2.95 3.55 -4.15
C VAL A 28 3.70 4.06 -2.94
N ARG A 29 3.29 3.62 -1.75
CA ARG A 29 4.00 3.87 -0.50
C ARG A 29 4.42 2.55 0.13
N LYS A 30 5.69 2.47 0.53
CA LYS A 30 6.28 1.28 1.15
C LYS A 30 6.84 1.66 2.51
N VAL A 31 6.40 0.97 3.55
CA VAL A 31 6.87 1.17 4.92
C VAL A 31 7.33 -0.15 5.48
N ARG A 32 8.52 -0.16 6.07
CA ARG A 32 9.05 -1.33 6.76
C ARG A 32 8.41 -1.43 8.14
N VAL A 33 7.91 -2.61 8.47
CA VAL A 33 7.24 -2.89 9.74
C VAL A 33 7.82 -4.14 10.41
N ALA A 34 7.74 -4.17 11.73
CA ALA A 34 8.38 -5.21 12.53
C ALA A 34 7.67 -6.58 12.45
N ASN A 35 6.37 -6.60 12.14
CA ASN A 35 5.54 -7.81 12.09
C ASN A 35 4.30 -7.59 11.17
N GLU A 36 3.54 -8.66 10.91
CA GLU A 36 2.36 -8.63 10.03
C GLU A 36 1.26 -7.67 10.50
N LEU A 37 1.08 -7.49 11.81
CA LEU A 37 0.12 -6.53 12.36
C LEU A 37 0.48 -5.07 12.02
N GLY A 38 1.76 -4.80 11.77
CA GLY A 38 2.20 -3.50 11.28
C GLY A 38 1.73 -3.20 9.86
N CYS A 39 1.42 -4.22 9.05
CA CYS A 39 0.89 -4.01 7.70
C CYS A 39 -0.59 -3.59 7.71
N THR A 40 -1.36 -4.03 8.71
CA THR A 40 -2.81 -3.75 8.80
C THR A 40 -3.11 -2.43 9.51
N ASN A 41 -2.14 -1.87 10.24
CA ASN A 41 -2.28 -0.65 11.02
C ASN A 41 -1.43 0.49 10.44
N GLY A 42 -1.81 1.74 10.71
CA GLY A 42 -1.01 2.92 10.36
C GLY A 42 -1.08 3.38 8.89
N TRP A 43 -1.58 2.55 7.96
CA TRP A 43 -1.78 2.97 6.56
C TRP A 43 -2.78 4.13 6.42
N GLN A 44 -3.66 4.34 7.40
CA GLN A 44 -4.57 5.49 7.45
C GLN A 44 -3.80 6.82 7.43
N GLU A 45 -2.71 6.93 8.19
CA GLU A 45 -1.87 8.14 8.19
C GLU A 45 -1.11 8.31 6.88
N ILE A 46 -0.75 7.21 6.23
CA ILE A 46 -0.08 7.22 4.92
C ILE A 46 -1.03 7.82 3.87
N ILE A 47 -2.31 7.43 3.89
CA ILE A 47 -3.30 7.93 2.94
C ILE A 47 -3.70 9.37 3.24
N ALA A 48 -3.76 9.75 4.51
CA ALA A 48 -4.02 11.14 4.87
C ALA A 48 -3.01 12.12 4.25
N ARG A 49 -1.83 11.62 3.83
CA ARG A 49 -0.73 12.37 3.21
C ARG A 49 -0.59 12.14 1.70
N THR A 50 -1.45 11.36 1.04
CA THR A 50 -1.45 11.26 -0.43
C THR A 50 -2.14 12.47 -1.05
N ASP A 51 -1.61 12.93 -2.19
CA ASP A 51 -2.26 13.96 -3.01
C ASP A 51 -3.58 13.47 -3.63
N LEU A 52 -3.82 12.15 -3.63
CA LEU A 52 -5.02 11.51 -4.15
C LEU A 52 -6.08 11.23 -3.08
N ARG A 53 -5.90 11.74 -1.85
CA ARG A 53 -6.80 11.47 -0.71
C ARG A 53 -8.27 11.70 -1.05
N ASP A 54 -8.58 12.79 -1.75
CA ASP A 54 -9.96 13.18 -2.04
C ASP A 54 -10.56 12.43 -3.24
N GLU A 55 -9.73 11.71 -4.01
CA GLU A 55 -10.14 10.87 -5.15
C GLU A 55 -10.42 9.42 -4.76
N VAL A 56 -9.83 8.97 -3.65
CA VAL A 56 -10.06 7.65 -3.08
C VAL A 56 -11.56 7.48 -2.74
N GLY A 57 -12.16 6.42 -3.25
CA GLY A 57 -13.59 6.12 -3.13
C GLY A 57 -14.46 6.77 -4.21
N LYS A 58 -13.91 7.65 -5.07
CA LYS A 58 -14.61 8.25 -6.21
C LYS A 58 -14.11 7.68 -7.53
N THR A 59 -12.84 7.93 -7.83
CA THR A 59 -12.18 7.56 -9.09
C THR A 59 -11.00 6.62 -8.89
N SER A 60 -10.54 6.49 -7.64
CA SER A 60 -9.51 5.56 -7.23
C SER A 60 -9.93 4.72 -6.02
N TYR A 61 -9.21 3.62 -5.79
CA TYR A 61 -9.36 2.77 -4.62
C TYR A 61 -8.01 2.48 -4.00
N LEU A 62 -8.05 1.93 -2.78
CA LEU A 62 -6.88 1.55 -2.02
C LEU A 62 -6.70 0.05 -2.04
N LYS A 63 -5.47 -0.38 -2.24
CA LYS A 63 -5.06 -1.76 -2.06
C LYS A 63 -3.86 -1.79 -1.14
N THR A 64 -3.93 -2.58 -0.08
CA THR A 64 -2.82 -2.80 0.85
C THR A 64 -2.29 -4.21 0.70
N GLU A 65 -0.97 -4.34 0.65
CA GLU A 65 -0.28 -5.62 0.57
C GLU A 65 0.75 -5.72 1.70
N CYS A 66 0.87 -6.90 2.31
CA CYS A 66 1.91 -7.18 3.29
C CYS A 66 2.92 -8.15 2.67
N ARG A 67 4.13 -7.67 2.40
CA ARG A 67 5.19 -8.47 1.80
C ARG A 67 6.18 -8.88 2.86
N ARG A 68 6.32 -10.18 3.08
CA ARG A 68 7.38 -10.73 3.93
C ARG A 68 8.70 -10.66 3.18
N VAL A 69 9.69 -10.02 3.78
CA VAL A 69 11.06 -9.96 3.26
C VAL A 69 12.01 -10.64 4.24
N LYS A 70 13.00 -11.35 3.69
CA LYS A 70 14.15 -11.76 4.51
C LYS A 70 14.90 -10.48 4.87
N GLU A 71 15.22 -10.30 6.15
CA GLU A 71 16.18 -9.26 6.50
C GLU A 71 17.48 -9.56 5.75
N ALA A 72 17.94 -8.61 4.94
CA ALA A 72 19.33 -8.60 4.49
C ALA A 72 20.16 -8.45 5.76
N GLN A 73 20.95 -9.49 6.04
CA GLN A 73 21.82 -9.60 7.19
C GLN A 73 22.97 -8.60 7.11
#